data_AF-A0A3B9CW56-F1
#
_entry.id   AF-A0A3B9CW56-F1
#
_cell.length_a   1.000
_cell.length_b   1.000
_cell.length_c   1.000
_cell.angle_alpha   90.00
_cell.angle_beta   90.00
_cell.angle_gamma   90.00
#
_symmetry.space_group_name_H-M   'P 1'
#
loop_
_entity.id
_entity.type
_entity.pdbx_description
1 polymer ?
#
loop_
_entity_poly.entity_id
_entity_poly.type
_entity_poly.pdbx_seq_one_letter_code
_entity_poly.pdbx_strand_id
1 'polypeptide(L)'
;MGAPMILSQFSRGSFSFLLPVLAISVLQPVFGQDSKEKLNPVKVFILSGQSNMVGAGKVDGGSSRWGTQFLDPVVSVYEGNYDPNADYDALKPLQRKSLEKFGGVEPTPYPGGGVQVTRGFVQVKETGTYEFRPGYGGSMQNVMEVNGQEVHRQEPGQQAIRHDIRLEAGKRVPFRITYFTNDANGLGWIVRTDVPGALSTLVRHKGLYPWLLNEQGQWAARDDVWYRGVIAAGGSRWLGVNGGKIGPELGFGHVVGEHFDGPVLVLKTSQGNRSLSWDFLPPGSKRFEHGGRIYAGYKESPESWEKDATPEPIEWYAGKQYDDCFGAAHEVLDNFDQQFPHWKGRGYTIEGFGWWQGDKDRYNEGHASHYEQHLVRLIRTLRAEFECPDARFVVATLGQTAKDTAEGNEKLILEAQLAVDGNSGKYPEFKGNVAT
;
A
#
# COMPACT_ATOMS: atom_id res chain seq x y z
N MET A 1 -49.09 -82.17 -12.89
CA MET A 1 -48.73 -83.58 -12.62
C MET A 1 -47.89 -83.60 -11.35
N GLY A 2 -48.13 -84.60 -10.50
CA GLY A 2 -47.33 -85.07 -9.37
C GLY A 2 -46.64 -84.02 -8.49
N ALA A 3 -47.19 -83.67 -7.34
CA ALA A 3 -47.12 -84.44 -6.08
C ALA A 3 -45.84 -84.13 -5.25
N PRO A 4 -45.95 -84.16 -3.91
CA PRO A 4 -45.18 -83.30 -3.00
C PRO A 4 -44.29 -84.13 -2.05
N MET A 5 -43.88 -83.52 -0.92
CA MET A 5 -43.42 -84.13 0.35
C MET A 5 -41.91 -84.28 0.56
N ILE A 6 -41.31 -84.16 1.76
CA ILE A 6 -41.66 -83.73 3.13
C ILE A 6 -40.32 -83.81 3.96
N LEU A 7 -40.28 -83.27 5.19
CA LEU A 7 -39.36 -83.49 6.35
C LEU A 7 -37.97 -82.82 6.23
N SER A 8 -37.70 -81.66 6.85
CA SER A 8 -37.59 -81.33 8.30
C SER A 8 -36.35 -81.91 9.00
N GLN A 9 -35.47 -81.04 9.49
CA GLN A 9 -35.28 -80.71 10.92
C GLN A 9 -34.01 -79.85 11.06
N PHE A 10 -34.06 -78.76 11.84
CA PHE A 10 -33.37 -78.63 13.13
C PHE A 10 -33.36 -77.17 13.66
N SER A 11 -33.85 -77.05 14.90
CA SER A 11 -33.24 -76.29 16.01
C SER A 11 -33.24 -74.74 16.05
N ARG A 12 -34.00 -74.26 17.06
CA ARG A 12 -33.70 -73.18 18.04
C ARG A 12 -33.63 -71.75 17.48
N GLY A 13 -34.59 -70.87 17.78
CA GLY A 13 -34.75 -70.17 19.06
C GLY A 13 -33.98 -68.83 18.97
N SER A 14 -34.49 -67.64 19.29
CA SER A 14 -35.72 -67.20 19.93
C SER A 14 -35.90 -65.69 19.65
N PHE A 15 -37.10 -65.21 19.99
CA PHE A 15 -37.50 -63.84 20.31
C PHE A 15 -38.05 -62.90 19.22
N SER A 16 -39.32 -62.54 19.48
CA SER A 16 -40.24 -61.75 18.66
C SER A 16 -39.82 -60.29 18.49
N PHE A 17 -39.96 -59.82 17.26
CA PHE A 17 -40.10 -58.41 16.91
C PHE A 17 -41.55 -57.96 17.18
N LEU A 18 -41.71 -56.85 17.89
CA LEU A 18 -42.93 -56.04 17.88
C LEU A 18 -42.55 -54.67 17.29
N LEU A 19 -42.91 -54.46 16.02
CA LEU A 19 -42.91 -53.14 15.38
C LEU A 19 -44.14 -52.36 15.88
N PRO A 20 -43.99 -51.13 16.40
CA PRO A 20 -45.11 -50.22 16.53
C PRO A 20 -45.22 -49.28 15.32
N VAL A 21 -46.47 -48.94 15.05
CA VAL A 21 -47.02 -48.20 13.92
C VAL A 21 -46.58 -46.73 13.94
N LEU A 22 -46.32 -46.20 12.73
CA LEU A 22 -46.00 -44.81 12.39
C LEU A 22 -46.97 -43.80 13.01
N ALA A 23 -46.44 -42.83 13.75
CA ALA A 23 -47.05 -41.51 13.93
C ALA A 23 -46.27 -40.52 13.05
N ILE A 24 -46.93 -39.96 12.03
CA ILE A 24 -46.35 -38.91 11.18
C ILE A 24 -46.48 -37.59 11.92
N SER A 25 -45.41 -37.16 12.58
CA SER A 25 -45.26 -35.79 13.07
C SER A 25 -44.62 -34.93 12.00
N VAL A 26 -45.38 -33.97 11.47
CA VAL A 26 -44.91 -32.91 10.57
C VAL A 26 -43.93 -32.03 11.36
N LEU A 27 -42.64 -32.19 11.10
CA LEU A 27 -41.60 -31.28 11.57
C LEU A 27 -41.75 -29.96 10.84
N GLN A 28 -42.26 -28.93 11.53
CA GLN A 28 -42.06 -27.56 11.09
C GLN A 28 -40.56 -27.22 11.20
N PRO A 29 -39.97 -26.51 10.23
CA PRO A 29 -38.60 -26.05 10.37
C PRO A 29 -38.59 -25.03 11.51
N VAL A 30 -37.90 -25.38 12.60
CA VAL A 30 -37.43 -24.40 13.56
C VAL A 30 -36.52 -23.47 12.78
N PHE A 31 -36.99 -22.23 12.54
CA PHE A 31 -36.13 -21.16 12.07
C PHE A 31 -34.94 -21.12 13.02
N GLY A 32 -33.78 -21.54 12.52
CA GLY A 32 -32.53 -21.42 13.24
C GLY A 32 -32.39 -19.96 13.64
N GLN A 33 -32.16 -19.73 14.94
CA GLN A 33 -31.49 -18.51 15.35
C GLN A 33 -30.24 -18.40 14.46
N ASP A 34 -30.14 -17.30 13.72
CA ASP A 34 -28.92 -16.92 13.03
C ASP A 34 -27.79 -16.95 14.07
N SER A 35 -27.04 -18.05 14.12
CA SER A 35 -25.70 -18.03 14.65
C SER A 35 -24.91 -17.20 13.65
N LYS A 36 -24.96 -15.86 13.79
CA LYS A 36 -23.96 -14.99 13.20
C LYS A 36 -22.63 -15.57 13.64
N GLU A 37 -21.94 -16.26 12.73
CA GLU A 37 -20.54 -16.61 12.91
C GLU A 37 -19.86 -15.35 13.41
N LYS A 38 -19.25 -15.44 14.59
CA LYS A 38 -18.66 -14.29 15.27
C LYS A 38 -17.44 -13.88 14.43
N LEU A 39 -17.65 -12.99 13.47
CA LEU A 39 -16.60 -12.54 12.57
C LEU A 39 -15.47 -11.96 13.42
N ASN A 40 -14.23 -12.37 13.14
CA ASN A 40 -13.06 -11.81 13.81
C ASN A 40 -13.04 -10.29 13.57
N PRO A 41 -12.92 -9.48 14.65
CA PRO A 41 -12.75 -8.03 14.52
C PRO A 41 -11.51 -7.70 13.70
N VAL A 42 -11.58 -6.61 12.94
CA VAL A 42 -10.44 -6.12 12.16
C VAL A 42 -9.34 -5.63 13.11
N LYS A 43 -8.10 -6.06 12.88
CA LYS A 43 -6.94 -5.62 13.66
C LYS A 43 -6.43 -4.29 13.12
N VAL A 44 -6.40 -3.25 13.95
CA VAL A 44 -6.02 -1.89 13.52
C VAL A 44 -4.64 -1.55 14.04
N PHE A 45 -3.79 -1.09 13.13
CA PHE A 45 -2.50 -0.47 13.44
C PHE A 45 -2.49 0.97 12.95
N ILE A 46 -2.20 1.90 13.85
CA ILE A 46 -2.12 3.34 13.53
C ILE A 46 -0.65 3.72 13.33
N LEU A 47 -0.29 4.05 12.09
CA LEU A 47 1.05 4.48 11.72
C LEU A 47 1.10 6.01 11.59
N SER A 48 1.92 6.66 12.41
CA SER A 48 2.00 8.12 12.49
C SER A 48 3.44 8.63 12.63
N GLY A 49 3.62 9.93 12.44
CA GLY A 49 4.93 10.57 12.46
C GLY A 49 5.17 11.47 11.26
N GLN A 50 6.45 11.69 10.92
CA GLN A 50 6.86 12.60 9.84
C GLN A 50 7.55 11.90 8.68
N SER A 51 7.80 12.66 7.60
CA SER A 51 8.69 12.40 6.46
C SER A 51 8.88 10.92 6.07
N ASN A 52 9.74 10.17 6.78
CA ASN A 52 9.97 8.74 6.54
C ASN A 52 8.68 7.92 6.67
N MET A 53 7.86 8.21 7.68
CA MET A 53 6.54 7.61 7.82
C MET A 53 5.71 7.88 6.58
N VAL A 54 5.63 9.12 6.06
CA VAL A 54 4.80 9.46 4.87
C VAL A 54 5.10 8.55 3.68
N GLY A 55 6.35 8.16 3.48
CA GLY A 55 6.76 7.23 2.43
C GLY A 55 7.22 7.96 1.18
N ALA A 56 8.54 8.09 1.04
CA ALA A 56 9.20 8.67 -0.12
C ALA A 56 10.10 7.66 -0.85
N GLY A 57 10.06 6.38 -0.46
CA GLY A 57 10.83 5.33 -1.12
C GLY A 57 10.35 5.16 -2.55
N LYS A 58 11.28 5.23 -3.52
CA LYS A 58 10.92 5.13 -4.93
C LYS A 58 10.64 3.69 -5.32
N VAL A 59 9.52 3.46 -6.00
CA VAL A 59 9.19 2.14 -6.54
C VAL A 59 10.15 1.77 -7.67
N ASP A 60 10.45 2.72 -8.55
CA ASP A 60 11.27 2.52 -9.75
C ASP A 60 12.09 3.78 -10.08
N GLY A 61 12.74 3.80 -11.24
CA GLY A 61 13.53 4.94 -11.73
C GLY A 61 12.73 6.20 -12.07
N GLY A 62 11.42 6.17 -11.92
CA GLY A 62 10.51 7.21 -12.39
C GLY A 62 9.97 6.88 -13.78
N SER A 63 8.69 7.16 -13.95
CA SER A 63 7.99 6.96 -15.21
C SER A 63 8.03 8.22 -16.05
N SER A 64 8.42 8.10 -17.32
CA SER A 64 8.36 9.19 -18.29
C SER A 64 7.38 8.85 -19.41
N ARG A 65 6.64 9.86 -19.87
CA ARG A 65 5.81 9.71 -21.08
C ARG A 65 6.71 9.42 -22.27
N TRP A 66 6.17 8.70 -23.22
CA TRP A 66 6.81 8.52 -24.51
C TRP A 66 7.06 9.86 -25.22
N GLY A 67 8.07 9.88 -26.07
CA GLY A 67 8.52 11.06 -26.80
C GLY A 67 9.67 10.68 -27.73
N THR A 68 10.77 11.42 -27.64
CA THR A 68 11.89 11.36 -28.60
C THR A 68 12.64 10.02 -28.63
N GLN A 69 12.42 9.13 -27.67
CA GLN A 69 12.95 7.77 -27.73
C GLN A 69 12.25 6.89 -28.76
N PHE A 70 11.05 7.25 -29.24
CA PHE A 70 10.35 6.53 -30.30
C PHE A 70 10.62 7.20 -31.66
N LEU A 71 11.14 6.43 -32.60
CA LEU A 71 11.63 6.88 -33.90
C LEU A 71 10.81 6.26 -35.01
N ASP A 72 10.50 7.08 -36.01
CA ASP A 72 9.77 6.72 -37.23
C ASP A 72 8.46 5.91 -36.98
N PRO A 73 7.60 6.28 -36.01
CA PRO A 73 6.40 5.53 -35.74
C PRO A 73 5.37 5.69 -36.86
N VAL A 74 4.84 4.56 -37.32
CA VAL A 74 3.80 4.48 -38.37
C VAL A 74 2.67 3.58 -37.87
N VAL A 75 1.44 4.10 -37.89
CA VAL A 75 0.24 3.30 -37.66
C VAL A 75 -0.32 2.79 -38.98
N SER A 76 -0.64 1.50 -39.03
CA SER A 76 -1.33 0.84 -40.14
C SER A 76 -2.71 0.39 -39.67
N VAL A 77 -3.73 0.61 -40.51
CA VAL A 77 -5.12 0.21 -40.26
C VAL A 77 -5.48 -0.99 -41.13
N TYR A 78 -6.07 -2.02 -40.53
CA TYR A 78 -6.50 -3.25 -41.18
C TYR A 78 -8.01 -3.43 -41.01
N GLU A 79 -8.65 -4.05 -41.99
CA GLU A 79 -10.09 -4.27 -41.97
C GLU A 79 -10.52 -5.22 -40.85
N GLY A 80 -11.72 -4.99 -40.30
CA GLY A 80 -12.34 -5.87 -39.31
C GLY A 80 -11.93 -5.61 -37.86
N ASN A 81 -12.27 -6.57 -36.99
CA ASN A 81 -11.91 -6.56 -35.59
C ASN A 81 -10.59 -7.31 -35.36
N TYR A 82 -10.00 -7.16 -34.17
CA TYR A 82 -8.79 -7.89 -33.80
C TYR A 82 -9.02 -9.41 -33.92
N ASP A 83 -8.10 -10.08 -34.62
CA ASP A 83 -8.03 -11.53 -34.75
C ASP A 83 -6.66 -11.98 -34.22
N PRO A 84 -6.61 -12.78 -33.13
CA PRO A 84 -5.35 -13.24 -32.56
C PRO A 84 -4.56 -14.18 -33.47
N ASN A 85 -5.17 -14.75 -34.51
CA ASN A 85 -4.51 -15.65 -35.47
C ASN A 85 -4.02 -14.92 -36.73
N ALA A 86 -4.34 -13.63 -36.89
CA ALA A 86 -3.97 -12.88 -38.07
C ALA A 86 -2.49 -12.44 -38.04
N ASP A 87 -1.78 -12.70 -39.13
CA ASP A 87 -0.47 -12.11 -39.38
C ASP A 87 -0.63 -10.73 -40.05
N TYR A 88 -0.75 -9.69 -39.23
CA TYR A 88 -0.86 -8.31 -39.72
C TYR A 88 0.38 -7.83 -40.48
N ASP A 89 1.53 -8.52 -40.44
CA ASP A 89 2.68 -8.20 -41.27
C ASP A 89 2.52 -8.73 -42.71
N ALA A 90 1.76 -9.81 -42.90
CA ALA A 90 1.42 -10.36 -44.22
C ALA A 90 0.22 -9.66 -44.89
N LEU A 91 -0.62 -8.96 -44.13
CA LEU A 91 -1.81 -8.29 -44.65
C LEU A 91 -1.51 -6.93 -45.28
N LYS A 92 -2.31 -6.57 -46.31
CA LYS A 92 -2.28 -5.23 -46.91
C LYS A 92 -3.14 -4.27 -46.06
N PRO A 93 -2.58 -3.19 -45.50
CA PRO A 93 -3.36 -2.23 -44.73
C PRO A 93 -4.24 -1.34 -45.62
N LEU A 94 -5.39 -0.95 -45.10
CA LEU A 94 -6.32 0.02 -45.69
C LEU A 94 -5.69 1.42 -45.72
N GLN A 95 -4.99 1.77 -44.65
CA GLN A 95 -4.37 3.08 -44.48
C GLN A 95 -3.05 2.95 -43.72
N ARG A 96 -2.09 3.81 -44.04
CA ARG A 96 -0.88 4.04 -43.25
C ARG A 96 -0.77 5.53 -42.93
N LYS A 97 -0.33 5.85 -41.71
CA LYS A 97 -0.09 7.22 -41.27
C LYS A 97 1.18 7.29 -40.45
N SER A 98 2.12 8.14 -40.86
CA SER A 98 3.28 8.51 -40.05
C SER A 98 2.83 9.36 -38.86
N LEU A 99 3.38 9.08 -37.69
CA LEU A 99 3.02 9.73 -36.43
C LEU A 99 4.14 10.71 -36.06
N GLU A 100 4.02 11.96 -36.49
CA GLU A 100 5.01 13.02 -36.23
C GLU A 100 5.26 13.24 -34.73
N LYS A 101 4.22 13.07 -33.90
CA LYS A 101 4.28 13.08 -32.44
C LYS A 101 3.78 11.75 -31.90
N PHE A 102 4.65 11.03 -31.18
CA PHE A 102 4.31 9.78 -30.50
C PHE A 102 4.58 9.93 -29.01
N GLY A 103 3.53 9.83 -28.20
CA GLY A 103 3.54 10.19 -26.78
C GLY A 103 3.30 11.68 -26.52
N GLY A 104 3.86 12.19 -25.42
CA GLY A 104 3.70 13.58 -24.99
C GLY A 104 2.32 13.92 -24.41
N VAL A 105 1.92 15.19 -24.55
CA VAL A 105 0.60 15.71 -24.15
C VAL A 105 -0.40 15.74 -25.30
N GLU A 106 0.11 15.84 -26.54
CA GLU A 106 -0.67 15.97 -27.77
C GLU A 106 -0.07 15.06 -28.86
N PRO A 107 -0.27 13.72 -28.76
CA PRO A 107 0.20 12.79 -29.79
C PRO A 107 -0.56 13.01 -31.10
N THR A 108 0.04 12.64 -32.23
CA THR A 108 -0.66 12.61 -33.52
C THR A 108 -1.88 11.69 -33.43
N PRO A 109 -3.10 12.18 -33.73
CA PRO A 109 -4.30 11.36 -33.67
C PRO A 109 -4.21 10.18 -34.63
N TYR A 110 -4.66 9.02 -34.16
CA TYR A 110 -4.75 7.82 -34.98
C TYR A 110 -5.92 7.95 -35.98
N PRO A 111 -5.87 7.28 -37.15
CA PRO A 111 -6.97 7.34 -38.13
C PRO A 111 -8.29 6.78 -37.59
N GLY A 112 -8.24 5.84 -36.64
CA GLY A 112 -9.42 5.14 -36.14
C GLY A 112 -9.92 4.06 -37.11
N GLY A 113 -10.89 3.28 -36.64
CA GLY A 113 -11.47 2.16 -37.38
C GLY A 113 -10.53 0.96 -37.51
N GLY A 114 -11.12 -0.21 -37.75
CA GLY A 114 -10.38 -1.45 -37.98
C GLY A 114 -9.42 -1.83 -36.86
N VAL A 115 -8.47 -2.72 -37.19
CA VAL A 115 -7.35 -3.06 -36.31
C VAL A 115 -6.21 -2.11 -36.58
N GLN A 116 -5.67 -1.50 -35.53
CA GLN A 116 -4.59 -0.53 -35.64
C GLN A 116 -3.31 -1.17 -35.12
N VAL A 117 -2.27 -1.16 -35.95
CA VAL A 117 -0.94 -1.70 -35.60
C VAL A 117 0.11 -0.63 -35.82
N THR A 118 0.78 -0.23 -34.75
CA THR A 118 1.82 0.78 -34.78
C THR A 118 3.20 0.13 -34.73
N ARG A 119 4.07 0.53 -35.65
CA ARG A 119 5.45 0.03 -35.75
C ARG A 119 6.43 1.19 -35.80
N GLY A 120 7.65 0.94 -35.37
CA GLY A 120 8.75 1.91 -35.46
C GLY A 120 9.96 1.38 -34.73
N PHE A 121 10.80 2.29 -34.24
CA PHE A 121 11.96 1.93 -33.42
C PHE A 121 11.92 2.64 -32.08
N VAL A 122 12.48 2.03 -31.05
CA VAL A 122 12.81 2.70 -29.79
C VAL A 122 14.33 2.76 -29.64
N GLN A 123 14.83 3.90 -29.14
CA GLN A 123 16.24 4.15 -28.87
C GLN A 123 16.35 4.87 -27.53
N VAL A 124 16.88 4.18 -26.52
CA VAL A 124 17.09 4.76 -25.19
C VAL A 124 18.44 5.46 -25.09
N LYS A 125 18.53 6.48 -24.22
CA LYS A 125 19.77 7.22 -23.99
C LYS A 125 20.75 6.52 -23.04
N GLU A 126 20.23 5.67 -22.17
CA GLU A 126 21.01 4.98 -21.14
C GLU A 126 20.83 3.47 -21.30
N THR A 127 21.89 2.71 -21.02
CA THR A 127 21.78 1.26 -20.95
C THR A 127 21.11 0.88 -19.63
N GLY A 128 20.11 0.00 -19.71
CA GLY A 128 19.37 -0.42 -18.53
C GLY A 128 18.23 -1.37 -18.86
N THR A 129 17.45 -1.67 -17.83
CA THR A 129 16.26 -2.52 -17.92
C THR A 129 15.02 -1.65 -17.83
N TYR A 130 14.09 -1.87 -18.77
CA TYR A 130 12.94 -1.01 -19.00
C TYR A 130 11.63 -1.78 -19.01
N GLU A 131 10.60 -1.19 -18.42
CA GLU A 131 9.21 -1.62 -18.53
C GLU A 131 8.46 -0.63 -19.44
N PHE A 132 7.70 -1.15 -20.40
CA PHE A 132 6.85 -0.35 -21.29
C PHE A 132 5.39 -0.40 -20.84
N ARG A 133 4.72 0.75 -20.85
CA ARG A 133 3.30 0.90 -20.49
C ARG A 133 2.57 1.57 -21.66
N PRO A 134 2.26 0.83 -22.74
CA PRO A 134 1.54 1.35 -23.90
C PRO A 134 0.09 1.71 -23.55
N GLY A 135 -0.35 2.89 -24.00
CA GLY A 135 -1.72 3.35 -23.88
C GLY A 135 -2.09 4.00 -22.54
N TYR A 136 -3.23 4.67 -22.54
CA TYR A 136 -3.97 5.20 -21.39
C TYR A 136 -5.46 4.88 -21.53
N GLY A 137 -6.13 4.43 -20.46
CA GLY A 137 -7.52 4.01 -20.51
C GLY A 137 -7.73 2.80 -21.43
N GLY A 138 -8.76 2.83 -22.29
CA GLY A 138 -9.09 1.70 -23.18
C GLY A 138 -7.97 1.32 -24.15
N SER A 139 -7.13 2.26 -24.57
CA SER A 139 -5.98 1.99 -25.45
C SER A 139 -4.90 1.11 -24.84
N MET A 140 -4.93 0.89 -23.51
CA MET A 140 -4.01 -0.05 -22.86
C MET A 140 -4.29 -1.50 -23.26
N GLN A 141 -5.49 -1.77 -23.81
CA GLN A 141 -5.88 -3.07 -24.36
C GLN A 141 -5.15 -3.32 -25.68
N ASN A 142 -3.92 -3.77 -25.56
CA ASN A 142 -3.01 -4.03 -26.66
C ASN A 142 -1.97 -5.07 -26.24
N VAL A 143 -1.26 -5.61 -27.23
CA VAL A 143 0.05 -6.24 -27.04
C VAL A 143 1.12 -5.30 -27.60
N MET A 144 2.20 -5.12 -26.86
CA MET A 144 3.40 -4.45 -27.32
C MET A 144 4.58 -5.42 -27.30
N GLU A 145 5.30 -5.43 -28.41
CA GLU A 145 6.55 -6.13 -28.57
C GLU A 145 7.70 -5.14 -28.81
N VAL A 146 8.84 -5.43 -28.22
CA VAL A 146 10.10 -4.71 -28.46
C VAL A 146 11.18 -5.73 -28.76
N ASN A 147 11.87 -5.56 -29.88
CA ASN A 147 12.87 -6.51 -30.37
C ASN A 147 12.35 -7.97 -30.46
N GLY A 148 11.07 -8.13 -30.86
CA GLY A 148 10.40 -9.42 -30.98
C GLY A 148 10.01 -10.07 -29.64
N GLN A 149 10.21 -9.39 -28.51
CA GLN A 149 9.78 -9.86 -27.19
C GLN A 149 8.50 -9.13 -26.77
N GLU A 150 7.51 -9.88 -26.31
CA GLU A 150 6.31 -9.30 -25.69
C GLU A 150 6.69 -8.62 -24.36
N VAL A 151 6.50 -7.31 -24.28
CA VAL A 151 6.84 -6.49 -23.10
C VAL A 151 5.60 -5.98 -22.37
N HIS A 152 4.44 -6.01 -23.02
CA HIS A 152 3.16 -5.70 -22.41
C HIS A 152 2.04 -6.46 -23.14
N ARG A 153 1.08 -6.96 -22.37
CA ARG A 153 -0.21 -7.41 -22.88
C ARG A 153 -1.30 -7.06 -21.89
N GLN A 154 -2.40 -6.53 -22.41
CA GLN A 154 -3.63 -6.40 -21.65
C GLN A 154 -4.81 -6.79 -22.52
N GLU A 155 -5.45 -7.90 -22.19
CA GLU A 155 -6.69 -8.31 -22.85
C GLU A 155 -7.87 -7.46 -22.33
N PRO A 156 -8.96 -7.30 -23.11
CA PRO A 156 -10.16 -6.62 -22.65
C PRO A 156 -10.68 -7.20 -21.32
N GLY A 157 -10.87 -6.32 -20.32
CA GLY A 157 -11.32 -6.71 -18.99
C GLY A 157 -10.28 -7.37 -18.09
N GLN A 158 -9.05 -7.58 -18.57
CA GLN A 158 -7.95 -8.16 -17.79
C GLN A 158 -6.97 -7.10 -17.29
N GLN A 159 -6.15 -7.48 -16.30
CA GLN A 159 -5.02 -6.67 -15.87
C GLN A 159 -3.86 -6.78 -16.86
N ALA A 160 -3.05 -5.72 -16.96
CA ALA A 160 -1.87 -5.72 -17.80
C ALA A 160 -0.78 -6.63 -17.20
N ILE A 161 -0.20 -7.47 -18.04
CA ILE A 161 1.03 -8.22 -17.75
C ILE A 161 2.17 -7.52 -18.48
N ARG A 162 3.26 -7.24 -17.76
CA ARG A 162 4.43 -6.55 -18.31
C ARG A 162 5.71 -7.29 -18.02
N HIS A 163 6.61 -7.26 -18.98
CA HIS A 163 7.92 -7.88 -18.89
C HIS A 163 9.01 -6.84 -19.12
N ASP A 164 10.01 -6.89 -18.25
CA ASP A 164 11.20 -6.07 -18.32
C ASP A 164 12.03 -6.45 -19.56
N ILE A 165 12.56 -5.47 -20.27
CA ILE A 165 13.48 -5.67 -21.38
C ILE A 165 14.77 -4.87 -21.18
N ARG A 166 15.92 -5.51 -21.43
CA ARG A 166 17.21 -4.82 -21.40
C ARG A 166 17.47 -4.13 -22.74
N LEU A 167 17.78 -2.83 -22.69
CA LEU A 167 18.12 -2.02 -23.85
C LEU A 167 19.50 -1.39 -23.71
N GLU A 168 20.21 -1.25 -24.82
CA GLU A 168 21.53 -0.64 -24.91
C GLU A 168 21.41 0.82 -25.37
N ALA A 169 22.15 1.72 -24.73
CA ALA A 169 22.18 3.14 -25.08
C ALA A 169 22.51 3.35 -26.57
N GLY A 170 21.70 4.17 -27.24
CA GLY A 170 21.93 4.54 -28.64
C GLY A 170 21.60 3.43 -29.65
N LYS A 171 21.20 2.23 -29.23
CA LYS A 171 20.77 1.17 -30.16
C LYS A 171 19.32 1.38 -30.57
N ARG A 172 19.08 1.34 -31.89
CA ARG A 172 17.72 1.33 -32.45
C ARG A 172 17.19 -0.10 -32.40
N VAL A 173 16.09 -0.33 -31.70
CA VAL A 173 15.41 -1.64 -31.66
C VAL A 173 13.97 -1.50 -32.17
N PRO A 174 13.46 -2.45 -32.97
CA PRO A 174 12.10 -2.35 -33.49
C PRO A 174 11.07 -2.52 -32.37
N PHE A 175 9.93 -1.84 -32.49
CA PHE A 175 8.77 -2.10 -31.65
C PHE A 175 7.51 -2.28 -32.52
N ARG A 176 6.54 -3.00 -31.98
CA ARG A 176 5.20 -3.21 -32.55
C ARG A 176 4.16 -3.09 -31.44
N ILE A 177 3.04 -2.43 -31.71
CA ILE A 177 1.87 -2.40 -30.83
C ILE A 177 0.66 -2.78 -31.65
N THR A 178 -0.05 -3.83 -31.25
CA THR A 178 -1.33 -4.25 -31.86
C THR A 178 -2.44 -3.96 -30.87
N TYR A 179 -3.33 -3.03 -31.22
CA TYR A 179 -4.45 -2.64 -30.37
C TYR A 179 -5.64 -3.57 -30.58
N PHE A 180 -6.27 -3.99 -29.49
CA PHE A 180 -7.40 -4.93 -29.53
C PHE A 180 -8.74 -4.22 -29.69
N THR A 181 -8.77 -2.90 -29.50
CA THR A 181 -9.99 -2.08 -29.53
C THR A 181 -9.83 -0.81 -30.35
N ASN A 182 -10.95 -0.12 -30.57
CA ASN A 182 -11.03 1.14 -31.30
C ASN A 182 -10.44 2.33 -30.53
N ASP A 183 -10.04 2.16 -29.27
CA ASP A 183 -9.50 3.23 -28.43
C ASP A 183 -8.02 3.54 -28.73
N ALA A 184 -7.41 2.84 -29.68
CA ALA A 184 -5.99 2.94 -30.03
C ALA A 184 -5.49 4.38 -30.17
N ASN A 185 -4.35 4.66 -29.53
CA ASN A 185 -3.68 5.96 -29.62
C ASN A 185 -2.18 5.81 -29.36
N GLY A 186 -1.41 6.86 -29.67
CA GLY A 186 0.05 6.85 -29.53
C GLY A 186 0.57 7.26 -28.15
N LEU A 187 -0.20 7.10 -27.08
CA LEU A 187 0.27 7.40 -25.72
C LEU A 187 0.96 6.18 -25.10
N GLY A 188 1.85 6.45 -24.16
CA GLY A 188 2.45 5.42 -23.32
C GLY A 188 3.52 5.99 -22.42
N TRP A 189 4.05 5.13 -21.55
CA TRP A 189 5.13 5.44 -20.63
C TRP A 189 6.25 4.41 -20.71
N ILE A 190 7.46 4.85 -20.42
CA ILE A 190 8.63 3.99 -20.24
C ILE A 190 9.18 4.22 -18.83
N VAL A 191 9.61 3.15 -18.19
CA VAL A 191 10.13 3.17 -16.82
C VAL A 191 11.42 2.40 -16.76
N ARG A 192 12.44 2.94 -16.10
CA ARG A 192 13.68 2.21 -15.81
C ARG A 192 13.52 1.44 -14.50
N THR A 193 13.71 0.12 -14.52
CA THR A 193 13.40 -0.76 -13.37
C THR A 193 14.64 -1.17 -12.56
N ASP A 194 15.85 -0.92 -13.07
CA ASP A 194 17.13 -1.32 -12.48
C ASP A 194 17.89 -0.17 -11.80
N VAL A 195 17.19 0.90 -11.42
CA VAL A 195 17.82 2.04 -10.72
C VAL A 195 18.24 1.65 -9.30
N PRO A 196 19.52 1.77 -8.92
CA PRO A 196 20.00 1.40 -7.59
C PRO A 196 19.19 2.08 -6.47
N GLY A 197 18.80 1.29 -5.46
CA GLY A 197 18.03 1.76 -4.32
C GLY A 197 16.51 1.85 -4.52
N ALA A 198 16.01 1.69 -5.76
CA ALA A 198 14.57 1.57 -6.01
C ALA A 198 14.03 0.19 -5.63
N LEU A 199 12.75 0.11 -5.23
CA LEU A 199 12.10 -1.15 -4.86
C LEU A 199 12.15 -2.19 -5.99
N SER A 200 11.89 -1.78 -7.24
CA SER A 200 11.95 -2.66 -8.41
C SER A 200 13.31 -3.34 -8.55
N THR A 201 14.40 -2.62 -8.26
CA THR A 201 15.75 -3.17 -8.26
C THR A 201 15.95 -4.22 -7.17
N LEU A 202 15.49 -3.94 -5.96
CA LEU A 202 15.62 -4.89 -4.85
C LEU A 202 14.82 -6.16 -5.13
N VAL A 203 13.61 -6.02 -5.67
CA VAL A 203 12.70 -7.14 -5.87
C VAL A 203 13.00 -7.91 -7.14
N ARG A 204 12.94 -7.25 -8.31
CA ARG A 204 13.05 -7.93 -9.61
C ARG A 204 14.49 -8.33 -9.95
N HIS A 205 15.47 -7.55 -9.51
CA HIS A 205 16.88 -7.73 -9.91
C HIS A 205 17.78 -8.32 -8.83
N LYS A 206 17.38 -8.25 -7.54
CA LYS A 206 18.12 -8.84 -6.42
C LYS A 206 17.38 -9.96 -5.69
N GLY A 207 16.12 -10.25 -6.05
CA GLY A 207 15.34 -11.32 -5.45
C GLY A 207 14.94 -11.09 -3.99
N LEU A 208 14.99 -9.85 -3.50
CA LEU A 208 14.55 -9.51 -2.15
C LEU A 208 13.04 -9.30 -2.13
N TYR A 209 12.37 -9.69 -1.04
CA TYR A 209 10.92 -9.54 -0.89
C TYR A 209 10.10 -10.19 -2.04
N PRO A 210 10.35 -11.47 -2.38
CA PRO A 210 9.69 -12.12 -3.51
C PRO A 210 8.16 -12.18 -3.37
N TRP A 211 7.66 -12.11 -2.13
CA TRP A 211 6.23 -12.02 -1.79
C TRP A 211 5.52 -10.77 -2.34
N LEU A 212 6.26 -9.76 -2.82
CA LEU A 212 5.69 -8.60 -3.49
C LEU A 212 5.26 -8.88 -4.94
N LEU A 213 5.64 -10.02 -5.51
CA LEU A 213 5.30 -10.41 -6.87
C LEU A 213 4.34 -11.59 -6.88
N ASN A 214 3.40 -11.59 -7.83
CA ASN A 214 2.61 -12.78 -8.17
C ASN A 214 3.41 -13.73 -9.08
N GLU A 215 2.82 -14.88 -9.41
CA GLU A 215 3.43 -15.90 -10.27
C GLU A 215 3.76 -15.38 -11.69
N GLN A 216 3.09 -14.33 -12.15
CA GLN A 216 3.35 -13.67 -13.43
C GLN A 216 4.40 -12.54 -13.33
N GLY A 217 5.07 -12.39 -12.18
CA GLY A 217 6.09 -11.37 -11.94
C GLY A 217 5.53 -9.94 -11.83
N GLN A 218 4.22 -9.78 -11.65
CA GLN A 218 3.57 -8.49 -11.46
C GLN A 218 3.47 -8.16 -9.97
N TRP A 219 3.42 -6.87 -9.63
CA TRP A 219 3.20 -6.44 -8.25
C TRP A 219 1.88 -7.00 -7.72
N ALA A 220 1.95 -7.72 -6.60
CA ALA A 220 0.79 -8.27 -5.91
C ALA A 220 0.33 -7.32 -4.79
N ALA A 221 -0.98 -7.33 -4.54
CA ALA A 221 -1.55 -6.76 -3.33
C ALA A 221 -2.08 -7.89 -2.45
N ARG A 222 -2.02 -7.69 -1.14
CA ARG A 222 -2.64 -8.55 -0.14
C ARG A 222 -4.16 -8.39 -0.16
N ASP A 223 -4.90 -9.45 0.06
CA ASP A 223 -6.37 -9.48 0.13
C ASP A 223 -6.93 -9.56 1.56
N ASP A 224 -6.05 -9.49 2.56
CA ASP A 224 -6.34 -9.55 3.98
C ASP A 224 -5.88 -8.28 4.75
N VAL A 225 -5.00 -7.47 4.15
CA VAL A 225 -4.50 -6.21 4.74
C VAL A 225 -4.97 -5.01 3.93
N TRP A 226 -5.76 -4.14 4.54
CA TRP A 226 -6.20 -2.89 3.94
C TRP A 226 -5.34 -1.71 4.39
N TYR A 227 -4.93 -0.88 3.43
CA TYR A 227 -4.26 0.39 3.66
C TYR A 227 -5.26 1.53 3.62
N ARG A 228 -5.27 2.37 4.66
CA ARG A 228 -5.98 3.65 4.69
C ARG A 228 -5.02 4.77 5.07
N GLY A 229 -4.67 5.62 4.11
CA GLY A 229 -3.88 6.84 4.35
C GLY A 229 -4.78 8.07 4.46
N VAL A 230 -4.54 8.89 5.48
CA VAL A 230 -5.18 10.20 5.70
C VAL A 230 -4.12 11.27 5.99
N ILE A 231 -4.50 12.55 5.85
CA ILE A 231 -3.61 13.73 5.91
C ILE A 231 -2.61 13.80 4.75
N ALA A 232 -1.66 12.88 4.68
CA ALA A 232 -0.76 12.68 3.55
C ALA A 232 -0.71 11.22 3.14
N ALA A 233 -0.05 10.94 2.01
CA ALA A 233 0.00 9.58 1.44
C ALA A 233 -1.40 8.94 1.29
N GLY A 234 -2.39 9.75 0.90
CA GLY A 234 -3.79 9.35 0.85
C GLY A 234 -4.05 8.09 0.01
N GLY A 235 -4.98 7.26 0.47
CA GLY A 235 -5.39 6.05 -0.23
C GLY A 235 -6.38 5.23 0.58
N SER A 236 -7.14 4.37 -0.09
CA SER A 236 -7.97 3.34 0.53
C SER A 236 -8.01 2.14 -0.42
N ARG A 237 -7.28 1.08 -0.08
CA ARG A 237 -7.09 -0.10 -0.96
C ARG A 237 -6.46 -1.25 -0.19
N TRP A 238 -6.57 -2.44 -0.76
CA TRP A 238 -5.68 -3.57 -0.47
C TRP A 238 -4.20 -3.16 -0.52
N LEU A 239 -3.43 -3.61 0.47
CA LEU A 239 -2.04 -3.24 0.65
C LEU A 239 -1.17 -3.89 -0.44
N GLY A 240 -0.47 -3.07 -1.20
CA GLY A 240 0.47 -3.51 -2.23
C GLY A 240 1.24 -2.34 -2.82
N VAL A 241 2.12 -2.62 -3.77
CA VAL A 241 2.86 -1.56 -4.48
C VAL A 241 1.89 -0.83 -5.40
N ASN A 242 1.58 0.43 -5.05
CA ASN A 242 0.66 1.26 -5.81
C ASN A 242 1.23 2.67 -6.01
N GLY A 243 1.32 3.11 -7.26
CA GLY A 243 1.95 4.39 -7.60
C GLY A 243 3.48 4.31 -7.63
N GLY A 244 4.13 5.48 -7.58
CA GLY A 244 5.59 5.59 -7.71
C GLY A 244 6.36 5.64 -6.39
N LYS A 245 5.66 5.58 -5.24
CA LYS A 245 6.25 5.71 -3.91
C LYS A 245 5.72 4.64 -2.97
N ILE A 246 6.54 4.26 -2.00
CA ILE A 246 6.20 3.40 -0.87
C ILE A 246 6.69 4.04 0.44
N GLY A 247 6.05 3.68 1.54
CA GLY A 247 6.55 3.90 2.88
C GLY A 247 6.65 2.62 3.71
N PRO A 248 6.86 2.76 5.02
CA PRO A 248 6.97 1.61 5.93
C PRO A 248 5.70 0.77 6.01
N GLU A 249 4.53 1.30 5.62
CA GLU A 249 3.26 0.58 5.62
C GLU A 249 3.32 -0.72 4.81
N LEU A 250 4.12 -0.76 3.74
CA LEU A 250 4.19 -1.93 2.86
C LEU A 250 4.85 -3.11 3.57
N GLY A 251 6.01 -2.89 4.18
CA GLY A 251 6.72 -3.93 4.93
C GLY A 251 6.03 -4.25 6.25
N PHE A 252 5.63 -3.21 7.01
CA PHE A 252 4.92 -3.37 8.28
C PHE A 252 3.63 -4.17 8.08
N GLY A 253 2.80 -3.73 7.14
CA GLY A 253 1.50 -4.35 6.85
C GLY A 253 1.63 -5.79 6.39
N HIS A 254 2.67 -6.12 5.62
CA HIS A 254 2.95 -7.52 5.24
C HIS A 254 3.25 -8.39 6.47
N VAL A 255 4.14 -7.93 7.36
CA VAL A 255 4.52 -8.70 8.55
C VAL A 255 3.34 -8.92 9.49
N VAL A 256 2.51 -7.89 9.72
CA VAL A 256 1.31 -8.07 10.58
C VAL A 256 0.23 -8.90 9.89
N GLY A 257 0.10 -8.83 8.56
CA GLY A 257 -0.81 -9.70 7.80
C GLY A 257 -0.44 -11.18 7.92
N GLU A 258 0.86 -11.51 7.90
CA GLU A 258 1.30 -12.90 8.16
C GLU A 258 1.10 -13.35 9.61
N HIS A 259 1.05 -12.41 10.56
CA HIS A 259 0.96 -12.73 11.98
C HIS A 259 -0.48 -13.00 12.45
N PHE A 260 -1.47 -12.33 11.86
CA PHE A 260 -2.87 -12.44 12.27
C PHE A 260 -3.71 -13.19 11.24
N ASP A 261 -4.49 -14.17 11.67
CA ASP A 261 -5.43 -14.90 10.81
C ASP A 261 -6.63 -14.03 10.36
N GLY A 262 -6.83 -12.87 10.98
CA GLY A 262 -7.95 -11.96 10.72
C GLY A 262 -7.56 -10.75 9.86
N PRO A 263 -8.54 -10.06 9.25
CA PRO A 263 -8.27 -8.87 8.45
C PRO A 263 -7.55 -7.79 9.25
N VAL A 264 -6.63 -7.09 8.60
CA VAL A 264 -5.83 -6.02 9.20
C VAL A 264 -6.09 -4.69 8.49
N LEU A 265 -6.28 -3.62 9.26
CA LEU A 265 -6.26 -2.25 8.79
C LEU A 265 -4.95 -1.57 9.21
N VAL A 266 -4.16 -1.16 8.23
CA VAL A 266 -3.05 -0.22 8.43
C VAL A 266 -3.57 1.18 8.16
N LEU A 267 -3.87 1.92 9.24
CA LEU A 267 -4.34 3.30 9.21
C LEU A 267 -3.17 4.25 9.37
N LYS A 268 -2.88 5.06 8.35
CA LYS A 268 -1.71 5.93 8.31
C LYS A 268 -2.09 7.40 8.42
N THR A 269 -1.62 8.06 9.46
CA THR A 269 -1.93 9.45 9.83
C THR A 269 -0.63 10.24 10.00
N SER A 270 0.05 10.50 8.88
CA SER A 270 1.41 11.05 8.89
C SER A 270 1.51 12.34 8.08
N GLN A 271 2.43 13.23 8.48
CA GLN A 271 2.68 14.50 7.77
C GLN A 271 4.16 14.87 7.79
N GLY A 272 4.70 15.22 6.61
CA GLY A 272 6.10 15.62 6.46
C GLY A 272 6.44 16.94 7.15
N ASN A 273 7.72 17.12 7.55
CA ASN A 273 8.24 18.37 8.12
C ASN A 273 7.47 18.80 9.39
N ARG A 274 7.39 17.93 10.40
CA ARG A 274 6.65 18.13 11.65
C ARG A 274 7.44 17.67 12.85
N SER A 275 7.52 18.52 13.87
CA SER A 275 8.21 18.33 15.15
C SER A 275 7.30 17.64 16.16
N LEU A 276 7.85 16.78 17.01
CA LEU A 276 7.11 16.24 18.17
C LEU A 276 6.89 17.32 19.21
N SER A 277 7.89 18.16 19.44
CA SER A 277 7.86 19.16 20.52
C SER A 277 7.12 20.46 20.16
N TRP A 278 6.50 20.52 18.97
CA TRP A 278 5.68 21.64 18.55
C TRP A 278 4.45 21.17 17.78
N ASP A 279 4.62 20.54 16.62
CA ASP A 279 3.49 20.22 15.73
C ASP A 279 2.63 19.06 16.26
N PHE A 280 3.28 17.98 16.69
CA PHE A 280 2.65 16.79 17.28
C PHE A 280 2.61 16.85 18.80
N LEU A 281 2.79 18.04 19.39
CA LEU A 281 2.87 18.20 20.83
C LEU A 281 1.60 17.63 21.48
N PRO A 282 1.71 16.58 22.34
CA PRO A 282 0.51 15.89 22.82
C PRO A 282 -0.36 16.79 23.73
N PRO A 283 -1.69 16.58 23.75
CA PRO A 283 -2.62 17.27 24.62
C PRO A 283 -2.12 17.37 26.06
N GLY A 284 -2.15 18.58 26.65
CA GLY A 284 -1.77 18.87 28.03
C GLY A 284 -0.28 19.00 28.33
N SER A 285 0.60 18.96 27.31
CA SER A 285 2.00 19.39 27.43
C SER A 285 2.09 20.82 27.95
N LYS A 286 3.03 21.07 28.86
CA LYS A 286 3.22 22.37 29.51
C LYS A 286 4.33 23.15 28.82
N ARG A 287 4.31 24.48 29.03
CA ARG A 287 5.44 25.34 28.68
C ARG A 287 6.71 24.84 29.36
N PHE A 288 7.84 25.04 28.69
CA PHE A 288 9.15 24.82 29.28
C PHE A 288 10.12 25.93 28.87
N GLU A 289 11.14 26.15 29.69
CA GLU A 289 12.18 27.14 29.42
C GLU A 289 13.44 26.44 28.91
N HIS A 290 14.01 26.96 27.84
CA HIS A 290 15.30 26.51 27.32
C HIS A 290 15.98 27.65 26.56
N GLY A 291 17.27 27.90 26.86
CA GLY A 291 18.07 28.90 26.16
C GLY A 291 17.52 30.33 26.25
N GLY A 292 16.92 30.72 27.39
CA GLY A 292 16.32 32.05 27.58
C GLY A 292 14.94 32.23 26.95
N ARG A 293 14.41 31.18 26.30
CA ARG A 293 13.11 31.19 25.63
C ARG A 293 12.10 30.30 26.35
N ILE A 294 10.83 30.67 26.26
CA ILE A 294 9.70 29.86 26.67
C ILE A 294 9.12 29.20 25.43
N TYR A 295 9.02 27.87 25.47
CA TYR A 295 8.38 27.05 24.45
C TYR A 295 6.92 26.85 24.80
N ALA A 296 6.06 26.87 23.79
CA ALA A 296 4.61 26.76 23.94
C ALA A 296 4.18 25.44 24.58
N GLY A 297 3.18 25.51 25.47
CA GLY A 297 2.37 24.36 25.82
C GLY A 297 1.35 24.02 24.73
N TYR A 298 0.69 22.87 24.86
CA TYR A 298 -0.36 22.46 23.93
C TYR A 298 -1.46 23.53 23.81
N LYS A 299 -1.90 23.82 22.57
CA LYS A 299 -2.86 24.88 22.18
C LYS A 299 -2.36 26.33 22.35
N GLU A 300 -1.08 26.52 22.66
CA GLU A 300 -0.47 27.86 22.69
C GLU A 300 0.27 28.19 21.39
N SER A 301 0.57 29.47 21.23
CA SER A 301 1.25 30.03 20.07
C SER A 301 2.03 31.30 20.47
N PRO A 302 3.15 31.62 19.79
CA PRO A 302 3.85 30.86 18.74
C PRO A 302 4.72 29.74 19.32
N GLU A 303 5.51 29.05 18.49
CA GLU A 303 6.40 27.94 18.88
C GLU A 303 7.23 28.23 20.15
N SER A 304 7.84 29.41 20.19
CA SER A 304 8.53 29.92 21.37
C SER A 304 8.64 31.45 21.34
N TRP A 305 8.91 32.05 22.49
CA TRP A 305 9.16 33.48 22.66
C TRP A 305 10.22 33.72 23.73
N GLU A 306 10.80 34.92 23.78
CA GLU A 306 11.73 35.31 24.84
C GLU A 306 11.01 35.33 26.20
N LYS A 307 11.69 34.90 27.27
CA LYS A 307 11.07 34.69 28.59
C LYS A 307 10.25 35.86 29.13
N ASP A 308 10.70 37.07 28.88
CA ASP A 308 10.07 38.30 29.38
C ASP A 308 9.23 39.02 28.31
N ALA A 309 9.02 38.39 27.15
CA ALA A 309 8.19 38.94 26.08
C ALA A 309 6.74 38.45 26.18
N THR A 310 5.81 39.31 25.73
CA THR A 310 4.44 38.90 25.44
C THR A 310 4.42 38.22 24.07
N PRO A 311 3.98 36.95 23.95
CA PRO A 311 3.91 36.28 22.67
C PRO A 311 2.79 36.83 21.78
N GLU A 312 3.09 37.03 20.50
CA GLU A 312 2.10 37.31 19.47
C GLU A 312 1.69 36.00 18.77
N PRO A 313 0.43 35.55 18.90
CA PRO A 313 -0.02 34.32 18.27
C PRO A 313 0.08 34.35 16.74
N ILE A 314 0.35 33.19 16.15
CA ILE A 314 0.27 32.92 14.72
C ILE A 314 -0.94 32.00 14.47
N GLU A 315 -1.25 31.73 13.21
CA GLU A 315 -2.35 30.83 12.83
C GLU A 315 -2.13 29.38 13.33
N TRP A 316 -0.86 28.98 13.48
CA TRP A 316 -0.48 27.66 13.97
C TRP A 316 -0.41 27.63 15.51
N TYR A 317 -0.59 26.45 16.09
CA TYR A 317 -0.48 26.26 17.54
C TYR A 317 0.18 24.93 17.88
N ALA A 318 0.69 24.80 19.10
CA ALA A 318 1.35 23.60 19.56
C ALA A 318 0.35 22.43 19.63
N GLY A 319 0.64 21.35 18.91
CA GLY A 319 -0.23 20.18 18.81
C GLY A 319 -1.23 20.24 17.66
N LYS A 320 -1.18 21.26 16.79
CA LYS A 320 -2.10 21.31 15.64
C LYS A 320 -2.02 20.06 14.76
N GLN A 321 -0.82 19.53 14.50
CA GLN A 321 -0.67 18.33 13.68
C GLN A 321 -1.10 17.05 14.41
N TYR A 322 -0.93 17.01 15.73
CA TYR A 322 -1.51 15.95 16.56
C TYR A 322 -3.03 15.90 16.32
N ASP A 323 -3.70 17.04 16.48
CA ASP A 323 -5.16 17.13 16.34
C ASP A 323 -5.62 16.75 14.94
N ASP A 324 -4.95 17.26 13.90
CA ASP A 324 -5.29 16.94 12.52
C ASP A 324 -5.12 15.43 12.24
N CYS A 325 -4.00 14.82 12.66
CA CYS A 325 -3.71 13.41 12.38
C CYS A 325 -4.58 12.44 13.18
N PHE A 326 -4.68 12.62 14.50
CA PHE A 326 -5.42 11.69 15.35
C PHE A 326 -6.93 11.96 15.33
N GLY A 327 -7.35 13.21 15.07
CA GLY A 327 -8.75 13.52 14.72
C GLY A 327 -9.19 12.81 13.44
N ALA A 328 -8.36 12.82 12.38
CA ALA A 328 -8.67 12.06 11.16
C ALA A 328 -8.67 10.53 11.38
N ALA A 329 -7.87 10.02 12.32
CA ALA A 329 -7.90 8.62 12.70
C ALA A 329 -9.22 8.25 13.39
N HIS A 330 -9.67 9.08 14.35
CA HIS A 330 -10.99 8.94 14.97
C HIS A 330 -12.10 8.98 13.92
N GLU A 331 -12.10 9.95 12.99
CA GLU A 331 -13.13 10.03 11.96
C GLU A 331 -13.26 8.75 11.13
N VAL A 332 -12.13 8.12 10.77
CA VAL A 332 -12.13 6.84 10.05
C VAL A 332 -12.73 5.72 10.89
N LEU A 333 -12.33 5.63 12.15
CA LEU A 333 -12.72 4.55 13.06
C LEU A 333 -14.15 4.68 13.59
N ASP A 334 -14.62 5.89 13.85
CA ASP A 334 -16.01 6.18 14.26
C ASP A 334 -17.01 5.88 13.14
N ASN A 335 -16.56 5.97 11.89
CA ASN A 335 -17.36 5.67 10.69
C ASN A 335 -16.94 4.35 10.02
N PHE A 336 -16.40 3.39 10.78
CA PHE A 336 -15.76 2.18 10.26
C PHE A 336 -16.55 1.46 9.15
N ASP A 337 -17.82 1.14 9.40
CA ASP A 337 -18.68 0.41 8.45
C ASP A 337 -18.93 1.19 7.14
N GLN A 338 -18.91 2.52 7.20
CA GLN A 338 -19.07 3.38 6.02
C GLN A 338 -17.75 3.48 5.24
N GLN A 339 -16.63 3.57 5.95
CA GLN A 339 -15.29 3.63 5.37
C GLN A 339 -14.89 2.28 4.74
N PHE A 340 -15.32 1.17 5.34
CA PHE A 340 -14.99 -0.19 4.92
C PHE A 340 -16.24 -1.08 4.75
N PRO A 341 -17.08 -0.84 3.73
CA PRO A 341 -18.33 -1.60 3.55
C PRO A 341 -18.15 -3.12 3.42
N HIS A 342 -16.99 -3.57 2.94
CA HIS A 342 -16.63 -4.99 2.83
C HIS A 342 -16.36 -5.66 4.18
N TRP A 343 -16.18 -4.88 5.26
CA TRP A 343 -16.04 -5.36 6.64
C TRP A 343 -17.19 -4.94 7.55
N LYS A 344 -18.31 -4.48 6.96
CA LYS A 344 -19.47 -3.99 7.69
C LYS A 344 -19.93 -4.97 8.78
N GLY A 345 -20.08 -4.48 10.00
CA GLY A 345 -20.55 -5.25 11.15
C GLY A 345 -19.50 -6.15 11.83
N ARG A 346 -18.24 -6.15 11.37
CA ARG A 346 -17.13 -6.86 12.06
C ARG A 346 -16.64 -6.14 13.31
N GLY A 347 -16.72 -4.80 13.32
CA GLY A 347 -16.01 -3.98 14.30
C GLY A 347 -14.48 -4.12 14.16
N TYR A 348 -13.75 -3.55 15.12
CA TYR A 348 -12.30 -3.55 15.11
C TYR A 348 -11.69 -3.62 16.52
N THR A 349 -10.40 -3.89 16.58
CA THR A 349 -9.57 -3.79 17.79
C THR A 349 -8.25 -3.12 17.43
N ILE A 350 -7.86 -2.10 18.19
CA ILE A 350 -6.57 -1.43 18.01
C ILE A 350 -5.49 -2.27 18.68
N GLU A 351 -4.59 -2.83 17.87
CA GLU A 351 -3.51 -3.70 18.34
C GLU A 351 -2.22 -2.92 18.62
N GLY A 352 -2.02 -1.79 17.94
CA GLY A 352 -0.84 -0.98 18.20
C GLY A 352 -0.65 0.26 17.33
N PHE A 353 0.44 0.94 17.64
CA PHE A 353 0.88 2.16 17.01
C PHE A 353 2.31 2.01 16.49
N GLY A 354 2.57 2.57 15.31
CA GLY A 354 3.93 2.74 14.79
C GLY A 354 4.25 4.22 14.66
N TRP A 355 5.30 4.68 15.33
CA TRP A 355 5.75 6.06 15.34
C TRP A 355 7.10 6.18 14.65
N TRP A 356 7.20 7.03 13.62
CA TRP A 356 8.49 7.34 13.01
C TRP A 356 8.64 8.84 12.80
N GLN A 357 9.36 9.48 13.71
CA GLN A 357 9.58 10.92 13.71
C GLN A 357 10.86 11.27 14.47
N GLY A 358 11.40 12.47 14.25
CA GLY A 358 12.50 13.02 15.04
C GLY A 358 13.36 14.00 14.25
N ASP A 359 13.41 13.84 12.92
CA ASP A 359 14.24 14.66 12.05
C ASP A 359 13.91 16.16 12.16
N LYS A 360 12.65 16.54 12.39
CA LYS A 360 12.30 17.95 12.53
C LYS A 360 12.77 18.55 13.87
N ASP A 361 12.74 17.78 14.95
CA ASP A 361 13.18 18.25 16.28
C ASP A 361 14.69 18.51 16.30
N ARG A 362 15.49 17.87 15.44
CA ARG A 362 16.96 18.02 15.45
C ARG A 362 17.44 19.43 15.14
N TYR A 363 16.62 20.26 14.49
CA TYR A 363 16.96 21.65 14.15
C TYR A 363 16.69 22.63 15.29
N ASN A 364 16.19 22.16 16.44
CA ASN A 364 15.87 22.98 17.60
C ASN A 364 16.30 22.26 18.89
N GLU A 365 17.28 22.81 19.61
CA GLU A 365 17.82 22.20 20.83
C GLU A 365 16.78 22.08 21.97
N GLY A 366 15.87 23.05 22.09
CA GLY A 366 14.77 22.97 23.06
C GLY A 366 13.83 21.81 22.76
N HIS A 367 13.56 21.55 21.47
CA HIS A 367 12.78 20.39 21.05
C HIS A 367 13.52 19.07 21.29
N ALA A 368 14.78 18.98 20.85
CA ALA A 368 15.59 17.77 21.00
C ALA A 368 15.77 17.38 22.47
N SER A 369 16.03 18.35 23.35
CA SER A 369 16.21 18.12 24.79
C SER A 369 14.94 17.67 25.52
N HIS A 370 13.75 18.00 25.00
CA HIS A 370 12.46 17.59 25.57
C HIS A 370 11.80 16.41 24.85
N TYR A 371 12.47 15.85 23.84
CA TYR A 371 11.91 14.81 22.98
C TYR A 371 11.44 13.58 23.77
N GLU A 372 12.23 13.12 24.75
CA GLU A 372 11.89 11.96 25.59
C GLU A 372 10.57 12.18 26.35
N GLN A 373 10.46 13.33 27.03
CA GLN A 373 9.28 13.65 27.82
C GLN A 373 8.03 13.75 26.94
N HIS A 374 8.15 14.36 25.76
CA HIS A 374 7.04 14.46 24.82
C HIS A 374 6.68 13.12 24.18
N LEU A 375 7.66 12.24 23.90
CA LEU A 375 7.43 10.91 23.36
C LEU A 375 6.70 10.01 24.37
N VAL A 376 7.16 10.00 25.62
CA VAL A 376 6.50 9.28 26.72
C VAL A 376 5.06 9.76 26.89
N ARG A 377 4.84 11.08 26.81
CA ARG A 377 3.49 11.65 26.87
C ARG A 377 2.65 11.21 25.67
N LEU A 378 3.19 11.26 24.46
CA LEU A 378 2.50 10.84 23.24
C LEU A 378 1.99 9.40 23.36
N ILE A 379 2.85 8.47 23.78
CA ILE A 379 2.50 7.05 23.97
C ILE A 379 1.33 6.92 24.95
N ARG A 380 1.41 7.60 26.10
CA ARG A 380 0.36 7.56 27.13
C ARG A 380 -0.94 8.18 26.63
N THR A 381 -0.89 9.31 25.94
CA THR A 381 -2.09 10.00 25.43
C THR A 381 -2.79 9.14 24.38
N LEU A 382 -2.05 8.58 23.41
CA LEU A 382 -2.63 7.74 22.36
C LEU A 382 -3.32 6.51 22.94
N ARG A 383 -2.69 5.81 23.88
CA ARG A 383 -3.32 4.67 24.56
C ARG A 383 -4.58 5.06 25.34
N ALA A 384 -4.60 6.24 25.95
CA ALA A 384 -5.74 6.71 26.71
C ALA A 384 -6.90 7.16 25.81
N GLU A 385 -6.64 7.95 24.77
CA GLU A 385 -7.69 8.52 23.91
C GLU A 385 -8.34 7.47 23.00
N PHE A 386 -7.57 6.45 22.58
CA PHE A 386 -8.08 5.33 21.80
C PHE A 386 -8.53 4.15 22.69
N GLU A 387 -8.60 4.35 24.01
CA GLU A 387 -9.08 3.36 24.99
C GLU A 387 -8.38 1.99 24.89
N CYS A 388 -7.07 2.00 24.62
CA CYS A 388 -6.27 0.81 24.34
C CYS A 388 -4.98 0.75 25.18
N PRO A 389 -5.09 0.61 26.52
CA PRO A 389 -3.95 0.72 27.45
C PRO A 389 -2.81 -0.26 27.19
N ASP A 390 -3.12 -1.43 26.62
CA ASP A 390 -2.14 -2.50 26.35
C ASP A 390 -1.66 -2.51 24.89
N ALA A 391 -2.14 -1.59 24.04
CA ALA A 391 -1.77 -1.53 22.63
C ALA A 391 -0.25 -1.41 22.47
N ARG A 392 0.31 -2.20 21.57
CA ARG A 392 1.74 -2.21 21.30
C ARG A 392 2.18 -0.87 20.72
N PHE A 393 3.38 -0.42 21.03
CA PHE A 393 3.93 0.80 20.49
C PHE A 393 5.33 0.55 19.94
N VAL A 394 5.56 0.85 18.67
CA VAL A 394 6.87 0.70 18.04
C VAL A 394 7.38 2.08 17.61
N VAL A 395 8.58 2.43 18.05
CA VAL A 395 9.25 3.68 17.70
C VAL A 395 10.38 3.37 16.74
N ALA A 396 10.37 3.92 15.53
CA ALA A 396 11.50 3.79 14.62
C ALA A 396 12.52 4.92 14.84
N THR A 397 13.79 4.56 14.93
CA THR A 397 14.90 5.52 14.98
C THR A 397 15.18 6.17 13.62
N LEU A 398 15.95 7.26 13.62
CA LEU A 398 16.33 7.96 12.40
C LEU A 398 17.50 7.26 11.71
N GLY A 399 17.28 6.69 10.52
CA GLY A 399 18.30 5.93 9.79
C GLY A 399 19.54 6.74 9.38
N GLN A 400 19.46 8.08 9.38
CA GLN A 400 20.61 8.96 9.17
C GLN A 400 21.52 9.13 10.40
N THR A 401 21.07 8.74 11.59
CA THR A 401 21.80 8.97 12.84
C THR A 401 22.57 7.72 13.24
N ALA A 402 23.90 7.78 13.12
CA ALA A 402 24.78 6.68 13.50
C ALA A 402 24.87 6.56 15.03
N LYS A 403 24.48 5.41 15.58
CA LYS A 403 24.36 5.18 17.02
C LYS A 403 25.63 5.51 17.81
N ASP A 404 26.79 5.09 17.30
CA ASP A 404 28.05 5.17 18.05
C ASP A 404 28.75 6.53 17.94
N THR A 405 28.30 7.39 17.01
CA THR A 405 28.95 8.67 16.71
C THR A 405 27.98 9.85 16.69
N ALA A 406 26.73 9.66 17.14
CA ALA A 406 25.75 10.73 17.21
C ALA A 406 26.20 11.80 18.23
N GLU A 407 26.01 13.07 17.89
CA GLU A 407 26.32 14.21 18.75
C GLU A 407 25.16 15.23 18.75
N GLY A 408 25.19 16.17 19.70
CA GLY A 408 24.22 17.26 19.81
C GLY A 408 22.76 16.78 19.81
N ASN A 409 21.92 17.49 19.08
CA ASN A 409 20.47 17.23 19.03
C ASN A 409 20.10 15.83 18.51
N GLU A 410 20.87 15.30 17.55
CA GLU A 410 20.60 13.97 17.00
C GLU A 410 20.85 12.87 18.04
N LYS A 411 21.89 13.04 18.88
CA LYS A 411 22.14 12.16 20.02
C LYS A 411 21.01 12.22 21.04
N LEU A 412 20.58 13.42 21.42
CA LEU A 412 19.48 13.61 22.39
C LEU A 412 18.20 12.89 21.93
N ILE A 413 17.86 13.02 20.64
CA ILE A 413 16.67 12.38 20.08
C ILE A 413 16.83 10.87 20.00
N LEU A 414 18.00 10.37 19.57
CA LEU A 414 18.25 8.93 19.53
C LEU A 414 18.19 8.31 20.93
N GLU A 415 18.83 8.92 21.91
CA GLU A 415 18.80 8.46 23.31
C GLU A 415 17.37 8.48 23.85
N ALA A 416 16.58 9.51 23.53
CA ALA A 416 15.17 9.59 23.90
C ALA A 416 14.30 8.49 23.27
N GLN A 417 14.52 8.16 22.00
CA GLN A 417 13.83 7.07 21.32
C GLN A 417 14.20 5.71 21.91
N LEU A 418 15.49 5.51 22.20
CA LEU A 418 15.95 4.28 22.85
C LEU A 418 15.47 4.20 24.30
N ALA A 419 15.36 5.30 25.03
CA ALA A 419 14.96 5.33 26.44
C ALA A 419 13.56 4.79 26.72
N VAL A 420 12.63 4.86 25.74
CA VAL A 420 11.26 4.34 25.88
C VAL A 420 11.15 2.86 25.56
N ASP A 421 12.25 2.20 25.20
CA ASP A 421 12.24 0.78 24.91
C ASP A 421 11.79 -0.02 26.15
N GLY A 422 10.92 -1.02 25.94
CA GLY A 422 10.40 -1.83 27.03
C GLY A 422 11.43 -2.77 27.68
N ASN A 423 12.69 -2.77 27.25
CA ASN A 423 13.71 -3.71 27.72
C ASN A 423 14.76 -3.06 28.65
N SER A 424 15.12 -1.79 28.47
CA SER A 424 16.09 -1.08 29.34
C SER A 424 15.55 -0.78 30.74
N GLY A 425 14.21 -0.70 30.88
CA GLY A 425 13.53 -0.59 32.17
C GLY A 425 13.43 0.83 32.74
N LYS A 426 13.80 1.88 31.98
CA LYS A 426 13.65 3.28 32.43
C LYS A 426 12.19 3.66 32.67
N TYR A 427 11.26 3.11 31.88
CA TYR A 427 9.81 3.25 32.04
C TYR A 427 9.19 1.87 32.28
N PRO A 428 8.99 1.44 33.54
CA PRO A 428 8.47 0.11 33.88
C PRO A 428 7.13 -0.22 33.21
N GLU A 429 6.29 0.77 32.98
CA GLU A 429 4.98 0.64 32.31
C GLU A 429 5.08 0.31 30.82
N PHE A 430 6.25 0.47 30.20
CA PHE A 430 6.50 0.15 28.80
C PHE A 430 7.04 -1.27 28.60
N LYS A 431 7.29 -1.98 29.70
CA LYS A 431 7.85 -3.33 29.67
C LYS A 431 6.99 -4.29 28.87
N GLY A 432 7.58 -4.87 27.83
CA GLY A 432 6.95 -5.90 27.01
C GLY A 432 5.86 -5.39 26.05
N ASN A 433 5.57 -4.09 25.99
CA ASN A 433 4.59 -3.53 25.04
C ASN A 433 5.05 -2.26 24.29
N VAL A 434 6.26 -1.75 24.54
CA VAL A 434 6.92 -0.74 23.70
C VAL A 434 8.27 -1.27 23.19
N ALA A 435 8.58 -0.99 21.93
CA ALA A 435 9.86 -1.35 21.30
C ALA A 435 10.41 -0.19 20.47
N THR A 436 11.75 -0.16 20.34
CA THR A 436 12.49 0.82 19.52
C THR A 436 13.44 0.10 18.57
#